data_AF-A0A814HR59-F1
#
_entry.id   AF-A0A814HR59-F1
#
_cell.length_a   1.000
_cell.length_b   1.000
_cell.length_c   1.000
_cell.angle_alpha   90.00
_cell.angle_beta   90.00
_cell.angle_gamma   90.00
#
_symmetry.space_group_name_H-M   'P 1'
#
loop_
_entity.id
_entity.type
_entity.pdbx_description
1 polymer ?
#
loop_
_entity_poly.entity_id
_entity_poly.type
_entity_poly.pdbx_seq_one_letter_code
_entity_poly.pdbx_strand_id
1 'polypeptide(L)'
;MMFEKAQIVLSRLEEISDVNVKYPRIFSCFSGENVYERWKKELSRNLIELSDEIVKLQNTEVLNTKLLIVRAFSRLDGFSQGEKYINLDRHYQEKVYTQTSEVCKQVIDAIKSNANERVSVEMMTLYSSNVSKHFSKEVKRALNIGLSNLIDETKNQAIMLGDNTELQQIKSIIKNLKIVQIAKQFVSQYLDSQNDVDDCVKEVKKIISDRIIRFSEEVEVLIIINNFYETDKKLYSVTLIRTFLGSYCTKEAFDKIEAYNNHHTHTTINNYTTVNNSFVREKSLHWTVSKQFVYRCDSRVQSSLFMISYVK
;
A
#
# COMPACT_ATOMS: atom_id res chain seq x y z
N MET A 1 -27.95 -20.63 -26.71
CA MET A 1 -28.23 -21.89 -27.42
C MET A 1 -27.03 -22.84 -27.48
N MET A 2 -25.92 -22.55 -28.19
CA MET A 2 -24.79 -23.50 -28.31
C MET A 2 -24.06 -23.75 -26.97
N PHE A 3 -23.82 -22.69 -26.20
CA PHE A 3 -23.25 -22.77 -24.86
C PHE A 3 -24.08 -23.64 -23.90
N GLU A 4 -25.41 -23.48 -23.91
CA GLU A 4 -26.32 -24.27 -23.07
C GLU A 4 -26.32 -25.75 -23.46
N LYS A 5 -26.34 -26.05 -24.76
CA LYS A 5 -26.23 -27.44 -25.25
C LYS A 5 -24.88 -28.07 -24.85
N ALA A 6 -23.79 -27.32 -24.94
CA ALA A 6 -22.47 -27.79 -24.49
C ALA A 6 -22.42 -28.04 -22.98
N GLN A 7 -23.07 -27.19 -22.17
CA GLN A 7 -23.21 -27.42 -20.73
C GLN A 7 -24.04 -28.66 -20.41
N ILE A 8 -25.18 -28.88 -21.09
CA ILE A 8 -26.01 -30.08 -20.92
C ILE A 8 -25.20 -31.34 -21.22
N VAL A 9 -24.45 -31.33 -22.32
CA VAL A 9 -23.54 -32.42 -22.70
C VAL A 9 -22.49 -32.68 -21.62
N LEU A 10 -21.83 -31.64 -21.13
CA LEU A 10 -20.81 -31.76 -20.08
C LEU A 10 -21.38 -32.33 -18.79
N SER A 11 -22.51 -31.80 -18.32
CA SER A 11 -23.19 -32.29 -17.12
C SER A 11 -23.59 -33.75 -17.25
N ARG A 12 -24.10 -34.14 -18.43
CA ARG A 12 -24.52 -35.53 -18.67
C ARG A 12 -23.33 -36.48 -18.73
N LEU A 13 -22.22 -36.07 -19.32
CA LEU A 13 -20.98 -36.86 -19.32
C LEU A 13 -20.40 -37.02 -17.92
N GLU A 14 -20.45 -35.97 -17.09
CA GLU A 14 -20.02 -36.04 -15.70
C GLU A 14 -20.90 -36.99 -14.88
N GLU A 15 -22.22 -36.94 -15.06
CA GLU A 15 -23.15 -37.87 -14.44
C GLU A 15 -22.86 -39.33 -14.83
N ILE A 16 -22.63 -39.59 -16.12
CA ILE A 16 -22.31 -40.94 -16.62
C ILE A 16 -21.00 -41.43 -16.01
N SER A 17 -19.97 -40.57 -15.98
CA SER A 17 -18.68 -40.88 -15.37
C SER A 17 -18.85 -41.19 -13.87
N ASP A 18 -19.62 -40.38 -13.14
CA ASP A 18 -19.89 -40.57 -11.72
C ASP A 18 -20.63 -41.87 -11.44
N VAL A 19 -21.63 -42.20 -12.25
CA VAL A 19 -22.39 -43.45 -12.13
C VAL A 19 -21.49 -44.66 -12.41
N ASN A 20 -20.61 -44.59 -13.43
CA ASN A 20 -19.68 -45.67 -13.74
C ASN A 20 -18.66 -45.90 -12.61
N VAL A 21 -18.16 -44.82 -11.98
CA VAL A 21 -17.19 -44.90 -10.88
C VAL A 21 -17.84 -45.38 -9.59
N LYS A 22 -18.99 -44.81 -9.23
CA LYS A 22 -19.67 -45.12 -7.95
C LYS A 22 -20.44 -46.43 -8.00
N TYR A 23 -20.97 -46.81 -9.17
CA TYR A 23 -21.84 -47.98 -9.34
C TYR A 23 -21.46 -48.81 -10.59
N PRO A 24 -20.25 -49.41 -10.64
CA PRO A 24 -19.72 -50.07 -11.83
C PRO A 24 -20.56 -51.26 -12.34
N ARG A 25 -21.42 -51.85 -11.50
CA ARG A 25 -22.31 -52.96 -11.87
C ARG A 25 -23.70 -52.51 -12.32
N ILE A 26 -24.06 -51.24 -12.17
CA ILE A 26 -25.45 -50.78 -12.39
C ILE A 26 -25.93 -51.03 -13.81
N PHE A 27 -25.04 -50.89 -14.80
CA PHE A 27 -25.36 -51.13 -16.20
C PHE A 27 -25.51 -52.61 -16.55
N SER A 28 -24.88 -53.51 -15.78
CA SER A 28 -25.04 -54.96 -15.95
C SER A 28 -26.36 -55.51 -15.40
N CYS A 29 -27.10 -54.71 -14.62
CA CYS A 29 -28.37 -55.10 -14.03
C CYS A 29 -29.57 -54.92 -14.99
N PHE A 30 -29.37 -54.28 -16.15
CA PHE A 30 -30.44 -54.06 -17.13
C PHE A 30 -30.32 -55.08 -18.27
N SER A 31 -31.35 -55.89 -18.46
CA SER A 31 -31.42 -57.01 -19.44
C SER A 31 -31.93 -56.59 -20.84
N GLY A 32 -32.21 -55.30 -21.05
CA GLY A 32 -32.61 -54.74 -22.35
C GLY A 32 -31.46 -54.14 -23.15
N GLU A 33 -31.78 -53.46 -24.26
CA GLU A 33 -30.85 -52.63 -25.05
C GLU A 33 -29.93 -51.86 -24.09
N ASN A 34 -28.63 -52.16 -24.12
CA ASN A 34 -27.67 -51.70 -23.13
C ASN A 34 -27.86 -50.19 -22.91
N VAL A 35 -28.29 -49.79 -21.71
CA VAL A 35 -28.59 -48.38 -21.37
C VAL A 35 -27.43 -47.46 -21.77
N TYR A 36 -26.21 -47.99 -21.65
CA TYR A 36 -24.98 -47.36 -22.10
C TYR A 36 -24.96 -47.07 -23.60
N GLU A 37 -25.35 -48.02 -24.46
CA GLU A 37 -25.41 -47.85 -25.91
C GLU A 37 -26.48 -46.84 -26.34
N ARG A 38 -27.62 -46.80 -25.62
CA ARG A 38 -28.64 -45.78 -25.87
C ARG A 38 -28.11 -44.37 -25.55
N TRP A 39 -27.46 -44.21 -24.41
CA TRP A 39 -26.84 -42.94 -24.02
C TRP A 39 -25.72 -42.54 -24.99
N LYS A 40 -24.93 -43.50 -25.46
CA LYS A 40 -23.91 -43.30 -26.49
C LYS A 40 -24.52 -42.79 -27.79
N LYS A 41 -25.59 -43.44 -28.30
CA LYS A 41 -26.32 -42.98 -29.49
C LYS A 41 -26.88 -41.56 -29.34
N GLU A 42 -27.45 -41.24 -28.19
CA GLU A 42 -28.03 -39.92 -27.93
C GLU A 42 -26.96 -38.82 -27.89
N LEU A 43 -25.86 -39.07 -27.16
CA LEU A 43 -24.72 -38.16 -27.09
C LEU A 43 -24.02 -37.98 -28.44
N SER A 44 -23.88 -39.05 -29.23
CA SER A 44 -23.34 -38.96 -30.60
C SER A 44 -24.23 -38.15 -31.54
N ARG A 45 -25.56 -38.20 -31.39
CA ARG A 45 -26.48 -37.36 -32.18
C ARG A 45 -26.30 -35.87 -31.86
N ASN A 46 -26.20 -35.55 -30.57
CA ASN A 46 -25.88 -34.19 -30.12
C ASN A 46 -24.53 -33.71 -30.66
N LEU A 47 -23.54 -34.60 -30.74
CA LEU A 47 -22.22 -34.29 -31.30
C LEU A 47 -22.27 -33.92 -32.79
N ILE A 48 -23.10 -34.61 -33.59
CA ILE A 48 -23.28 -34.29 -35.02
C ILE A 48 -23.94 -32.91 -35.17
N GLU A 49 -25.04 -32.66 -34.46
CA GLU A 49 -25.73 -31.36 -34.51
C GLU A 49 -24.82 -30.19 -34.14
N LEU A 50 -23.96 -30.39 -33.14
CA LEU A 50 -23.06 -29.34 -32.68
C LEU A 50 -21.75 -29.26 -33.47
N SER A 51 -21.34 -30.32 -34.18
CA SER A 51 -20.14 -30.32 -35.03
C SER A 51 -20.23 -29.27 -36.15
N ASP A 52 -21.40 -29.13 -36.76
CA ASP A 52 -21.66 -28.15 -37.83
C ASP A 52 -21.67 -26.71 -37.30
N GLU A 53 -21.94 -26.55 -36.00
CA GLU A 53 -21.92 -25.28 -35.30
C GLU A 53 -20.51 -24.85 -34.86
N ILE A 54 -19.59 -25.79 -34.57
CA ILE A 54 -18.17 -25.50 -34.27
C ILE A 54 -17.45 -24.83 -35.44
N VAL A 55 -17.78 -25.19 -36.68
CA VAL A 55 -17.19 -24.53 -37.86
C VAL A 55 -17.56 -23.04 -37.88
N LYS A 56 -18.74 -22.69 -37.35
CA LYS A 56 -19.22 -21.31 -37.25
C LYS A 56 -18.63 -20.56 -36.06
N LEU A 57 -18.16 -21.26 -35.02
CA LEU A 57 -17.55 -20.66 -33.83
C LEU A 57 -16.25 -19.90 -34.10
N GLN A 58 -15.53 -20.22 -35.18
CA GLN A 58 -14.20 -19.63 -35.43
C GLN A 58 -14.22 -18.09 -35.44
N ASN A 59 -15.34 -17.46 -35.81
CA ASN A 59 -15.38 -16.04 -36.14
C ASN A 59 -16.08 -15.11 -35.13
N THR A 60 -16.74 -15.60 -34.07
CA THR A 60 -17.67 -14.75 -33.29
C THR A 60 -17.62 -14.87 -31.77
N GLU A 61 -17.18 -16.00 -31.20
CA GLU A 61 -17.27 -16.19 -29.73
C GLU A 61 -15.98 -15.89 -28.95
N VAL A 62 -16.15 -15.51 -27.68
CA VAL A 62 -15.11 -15.28 -26.68
C VAL A 62 -14.31 -16.57 -26.45
N LEU A 63 -12.98 -16.46 -26.29
CA LEU A 63 -12.07 -17.60 -26.23
C LEU A 63 -12.44 -18.64 -25.15
N ASN A 64 -12.91 -18.19 -23.98
CA ASN A 64 -13.35 -19.08 -22.90
C ASN A 64 -14.58 -19.89 -23.29
N THR A 65 -15.53 -19.29 -24.01
CA THR A 65 -16.73 -19.97 -24.52
C THR A 65 -16.32 -21.02 -25.56
N LYS A 66 -15.42 -20.66 -26.48
CA LYS A 66 -14.82 -21.60 -27.46
C LYS A 66 -14.16 -22.79 -26.76
N LEU A 67 -13.35 -22.54 -25.73
CA LEU A 67 -12.70 -23.60 -24.96
C LEU A 67 -13.72 -24.51 -24.26
N LEU A 68 -14.74 -23.95 -23.60
CA LEU A 68 -15.78 -24.74 -22.92
C LEU A 68 -16.52 -25.65 -23.89
N ILE A 69 -16.89 -25.10 -25.05
CA ILE A 69 -17.60 -25.83 -26.09
C ILE A 69 -16.71 -26.94 -26.66
N VAL A 70 -15.47 -26.62 -27.07
CA VAL A 70 -14.53 -27.60 -27.63
C VAL A 70 -14.14 -28.69 -26.61
N ARG A 71 -14.04 -28.34 -25.33
CA ARG A 71 -13.79 -29.33 -24.25
C ARG A 71 -14.95 -30.32 -24.10
N ALA A 72 -16.19 -29.87 -24.24
CA ALA A 72 -17.35 -30.76 -24.26
C ALA A 72 -17.23 -31.78 -25.42
N PHE A 73 -16.82 -31.31 -26.60
CA PHE A 73 -16.59 -32.18 -27.76
C PHE A 73 -15.44 -33.14 -27.58
N SER A 74 -14.31 -32.68 -27.04
CA SER A 74 -13.17 -33.56 -26.77
C SER A 74 -13.53 -34.67 -25.78
N ARG A 75 -14.36 -34.40 -24.76
CA ARG A 75 -14.85 -35.42 -23.83
C ARG A 75 -15.83 -36.39 -24.49
N LEU A 76 -16.75 -35.88 -25.32
CA LEU A 76 -17.67 -36.71 -26.11
C LEU A 76 -16.93 -37.62 -27.09
N ASP A 77 -15.86 -37.12 -27.71
CA ASP A 77 -14.96 -37.88 -28.59
C ASP A 77 -14.32 -39.04 -27.83
N GLY A 78 -13.74 -38.77 -26.65
CA GLY A 78 -13.19 -39.82 -25.79
C GLY A 78 -14.23 -40.88 -25.41
N PHE A 79 -15.47 -40.47 -25.13
CA PHE A 79 -16.57 -41.39 -24.84
C PHE A 79 -17.03 -42.21 -26.06
N SER A 80 -16.98 -41.60 -27.25
CA SER A 80 -17.42 -42.21 -28.52
C SER A 80 -16.30 -42.95 -29.26
N GLN A 81 -15.07 -42.94 -28.71
CA GLN A 81 -13.85 -43.45 -29.35
C GLN A 81 -13.45 -42.70 -30.65
N GLY A 82 -13.74 -41.40 -30.71
CA GLY A 82 -13.25 -40.49 -31.75
C GLY A 82 -12.07 -39.62 -31.28
N GLU A 83 -11.37 -38.96 -32.20
CA GLU A 83 -10.20 -38.10 -31.91
C GLU A 83 -10.24 -36.72 -32.61
N LYS A 84 -11.40 -36.32 -33.12
CA LYS A 84 -11.55 -35.14 -33.99
C LYS A 84 -11.30 -33.81 -33.26
N TYR A 85 -11.71 -33.69 -32.00
CA TYR A 85 -11.73 -32.42 -31.25
C TYR A 85 -10.67 -32.31 -30.16
N ILE A 86 -9.92 -33.37 -29.85
CA ILE A 86 -8.85 -33.36 -28.85
C ILE A 86 -7.76 -32.32 -29.19
N ASN A 87 -7.36 -32.28 -30.47
CA ASN A 87 -6.35 -31.31 -30.93
C ASN A 87 -6.85 -29.86 -30.84
N LEU A 88 -8.15 -29.64 -31.10
CA LEU A 88 -8.79 -28.33 -30.96
C LEU A 88 -8.86 -27.91 -29.48
N ASP A 89 -9.19 -28.82 -28.56
CA ASP A 89 -9.20 -28.54 -27.12
C ASP A 89 -7.81 -28.13 -26.66
N ARG A 90 -6.76 -28.90 -27.00
CA ARG A 90 -5.38 -28.55 -26.67
C ARG A 90 -4.99 -27.16 -27.20
N HIS A 91 -5.29 -26.86 -28.47
CA HIS A 91 -4.99 -25.56 -29.08
C HIS A 91 -5.67 -24.39 -28.35
N TYR A 92 -6.94 -24.52 -28.01
CA TYR A 92 -7.65 -23.48 -27.26
C TYR A 92 -7.20 -23.40 -25.80
N GLN A 93 -6.83 -24.51 -25.18
CA GLN A 93 -6.24 -24.53 -23.84
C GLN A 93 -4.92 -23.77 -23.81
N GLU A 94 -4.01 -24.02 -24.75
CA GLU A 94 -2.74 -23.31 -24.87
C GLU A 94 -2.95 -21.80 -25.08
N LYS A 95 -3.92 -21.41 -25.92
CA LYS A 95 -4.27 -20.00 -26.12
C LYS A 95 -4.81 -19.33 -24.86
N VAL A 96 -5.76 -19.96 -24.17
CA VAL A 96 -6.30 -19.43 -22.91
C VAL A 96 -5.21 -19.35 -21.85
N TYR A 97 -4.36 -20.38 -21.75
CA TYR A 97 -3.24 -20.39 -20.82
C TYR A 97 -2.26 -19.25 -21.09
N THR A 98 -1.87 -19.05 -22.35
CA THR A 98 -0.95 -17.98 -22.75
C THR A 98 -1.52 -16.60 -22.44
N GLN A 99 -2.79 -16.35 -22.79
CA GLN A 99 -3.47 -15.09 -22.47
C GLN A 99 -3.57 -14.87 -20.96
N THR A 100 -3.95 -15.90 -20.21
CA THR A 100 -4.09 -15.80 -18.75
C THR A 100 -2.74 -15.60 -18.06
N SER A 101 -1.69 -16.27 -18.55
CA SER A 101 -0.32 -16.09 -18.05
C SER A 101 0.18 -14.67 -18.28
N GLU A 102 -0.15 -14.06 -19.41
CA GLU A 102 0.22 -12.68 -19.71
C GLU A 102 -0.51 -11.70 -18.78
N VAL A 103 -1.82 -11.88 -18.57
CA VAL A 103 -2.57 -11.09 -17.58
C VAL A 103 -1.97 -11.27 -16.18
N CYS A 104 -1.61 -12.50 -15.78
CA CYS A 104 -0.97 -12.77 -14.49
C CYS A 104 0.32 -11.95 -14.31
N LYS A 105 1.20 -11.92 -15.33
CA LYS A 105 2.43 -11.12 -15.30
C LYS A 105 2.12 -9.63 -15.15
N GLN A 106 1.15 -9.12 -15.90
CA GLN A 106 0.73 -7.72 -15.83
C GLN A 106 0.25 -7.35 -14.42
N VAL A 107 -0.51 -8.24 -13.76
CA VAL A 107 -0.97 -7.99 -12.39
C VAL A 107 0.20 -8.00 -11.41
N ILE A 108 1.12 -8.96 -11.55
CA ILE A 108 2.32 -9.03 -10.69
C ILE A 108 3.18 -7.77 -10.84
N ASP A 109 3.34 -7.24 -12.06
CA ASP A 109 4.10 -6.03 -12.29
C ASP A 109 3.35 -4.78 -11.80
N ALA A 110 2.01 -4.76 -11.89
CA ALA A 110 1.17 -3.74 -11.26
C ALA A 110 1.29 -3.75 -9.73
N ILE A 111 1.36 -4.94 -9.10
CA ILE A 111 1.61 -5.10 -7.66
C ILE A 111 2.97 -4.50 -7.30
N LYS A 112 4.05 -4.86 -8.02
CA LYS A 112 5.41 -4.35 -7.77
C LYS A 112 5.52 -2.83 -7.92
N SER A 113 4.75 -2.25 -8.84
CA SER A 113 4.70 -0.80 -9.07
C SER A 113 3.70 -0.06 -8.18
N ASN A 114 3.01 -0.77 -7.28
CA ASN A 114 1.98 -0.23 -6.38
C ASN A 114 0.77 0.39 -7.11
N ALA A 115 0.47 -0.08 -8.32
CA ALA A 115 -0.66 0.37 -9.13
C ALA A 115 -1.97 -0.36 -8.73
N ASN A 116 -2.40 -0.18 -7.47
CA ASN A 116 -3.50 -0.93 -6.85
C ASN A 116 -4.84 -0.86 -7.62
N GLU A 117 -5.14 0.26 -8.26
CA GLU A 117 -6.32 0.41 -9.14
C GLU A 117 -6.29 -0.59 -10.28
N ARG A 118 -5.16 -0.64 -10.98
CA ARG A 118 -4.93 -1.57 -12.09
C ARG A 118 -4.97 -3.02 -11.62
N VAL A 119 -4.38 -3.31 -10.45
CA VAL A 119 -4.44 -4.64 -9.83
C VAL A 119 -5.89 -5.09 -9.64
N SER A 120 -6.78 -4.21 -9.18
CA SER A 120 -8.20 -4.56 -8.95
C SER A 120 -8.91 -4.97 -10.25
N VAL A 121 -8.68 -4.24 -11.35
CA VAL A 121 -9.29 -4.50 -12.66
C VAL A 121 -8.78 -5.81 -13.26
N GLU A 122 -7.48 -6.03 -13.22
CA GLU A 122 -6.87 -7.23 -13.80
C GLU A 122 -7.16 -8.47 -12.94
N MET A 123 -7.24 -8.34 -11.60
CA MET A 123 -7.70 -9.42 -10.73
C MET A 123 -9.15 -9.81 -11.01
N MET A 124 -10.07 -8.87 -11.23
CA MET A 124 -11.44 -9.20 -11.64
C MET A 124 -11.46 -10.06 -12.91
N THR A 125 -10.60 -9.73 -13.87
CA THR A 125 -10.46 -10.51 -15.11
C THR A 125 -9.97 -11.93 -14.83
N LEU A 126 -8.94 -12.09 -13.98
CA LEU A 126 -8.42 -13.41 -13.60
C LEU A 126 -9.42 -14.25 -12.80
N TYR A 127 -10.23 -13.65 -11.94
CA TYR A 127 -11.21 -14.39 -11.14
C TYR A 127 -12.47 -14.79 -11.92
N SER A 128 -12.74 -14.14 -13.06
CA SER A 128 -13.89 -14.46 -13.93
C SER A 128 -13.72 -15.74 -14.76
N SER A 129 -12.52 -16.31 -14.84
CA SER A 129 -12.22 -17.49 -15.65
C SER A 129 -12.03 -18.73 -14.76
N ASN A 130 -12.69 -19.85 -15.09
CA ASN A 130 -12.50 -21.12 -14.37
C ASN A 130 -11.11 -21.76 -14.62
N VAL A 131 -10.41 -21.32 -15.67
CA VAL A 131 -9.10 -21.87 -16.08
C VAL A 131 -7.94 -21.27 -15.28
N SER A 132 -8.19 -20.20 -14.52
CA SER A 132 -7.17 -19.36 -13.88
C SER A 132 -7.00 -19.58 -12.37
N LYS A 133 -7.61 -20.60 -11.75
CA LYS A 133 -7.52 -20.81 -10.29
C LYS A 133 -6.09 -20.76 -9.72
N HIS A 134 -5.12 -21.36 -10.42
CA HIS A 134 -3.73 -21.34 -9.98
C HIS A 134 -3.10 -19.94 -10.10
N PHE A 135 -3.31 -19.24 -11.22
CA PHE A 135 -2.87 -17.85 -11.40
C PHE A 135 -3.51 -16.90 -10.39
N SER A 136 -4.82 -17.03 -10.13
CA SER A 136 -5.51 -16.23 -9.11
C SER A 136 -4.89 -16.44 -7.73
N LYS A 137 -4.53 -17.67 -7.37
CA LYS A 137 -3.85 -17.99 -6.10
C LYS A 137 -2.44 -17.39 -6.05
N GLU A 138 -1.70 -17.45 -7.15
CA GLU A 138 -0.35 -16.87 -7.26
C GLU A 138 -0.37 -15.36 -7.11
N VAL A 139 -1.25 -14.67 -7.84
CA VAL A 139 -1.43 -13.21 -7.75
C VAL A 139 -1.88 -12.81 -6.35
N LYS A 140 -2.84 -13.53 -5.75
CA LYS A 140 -3.28 -13.29 -4.37
C LYS A 140 -2.10 -13.38 -3.40
N ARG A 141 -1.25 -14.41 -3.54
CA ARG A 141 -0.07 -14.58 -2.70
C ARG A 141 0.93 -13.43 -2.89
N ALA A 142 1.21 -13.04 -4.13
CA ALA A 142 2.12 -11.94 -4.44
C ALA A 142 1.62 -10.61 -3.85
N LEU A 143 0.31 -10.35 -3.93
CA LEU A 143 -0.31 -9.16 -3.35
C LEU A 143 -0.14 -9.12 -1.82
N ASN A 144 -0.47 -10.22 -1.13
CA ASN A 144 -0.38 -10.27 0.33
C ASN A 144 1.07 -10.16 0.82
N ILE A 145 2.03 -10.83 0.16
CA ILE A 145 3.46 -10.70 0.48
C ILE A 145 3.95 -9.27 0.23
N GLY A 146 3.60 -8.68 -0.92
CA GLY A 146 4.00 -7.32 -1.26
C GLY A 146 3.48 -6.29 -0.26
N LEU A 147 2.21 -6.41 0.13
CA LEU A 147 1.59 -5.54 1.11
C LEU A 147 2.18 -5.74 2.52
N SER A 148 2.42 -6.98 2.94
CA SER A 148 3.08 -7.27 4.23
C SER A 148 4.48 -6.66 4.30
N ASN A 149 5.29 -6.82 3.24
CA ASN A 149 6.63 -6.25 3.18
C ASN A 149 6.59 -4.71 3.25
N LEU A 150 5.65 -4.08 2.54
CA LEU A 150 5.46 -2.63 2.57
C LEU A 150 5.05 -2.13 3.96
N ILE A 151 4.18 -2.88 4.63
CA ILE A 151 3.76 -2.62 6.01
C ILE A 151 4.97 -2.68 6.95
N ASP A 152 5.75 -3.75 6.90
CA ASP A 152 6.92 -3.93 7.75
C ASP A 152 7.99 -2.87 7.49
N GLU A 153 8.23 -2.53 6.22
CA GLU A 153 9.12 -1.44 5.84
C GLU A 153 8.65 -0.10 6.43
N THR A 154 7.36 0.20 6.34
CA THR A 154 6.78 1.44 6.88
C THR A 154 6.93 1.51 8.39
N LYS A 155 6.68 0.39 9.10
CA LYS A 155 6.88 0.29 10.55
C LYS A 155 8.34 0.54 10.92
N ASN A 156 9.28 -0.12 10.24
CA ASN A 156 10.71 0.04 10.48
C ASN A 156 11.16 1.48 10.23
N GLN A 157 10.71 2.11 9.15
CA GLN A 157 10.99 3.52 8.87
C GLN A 157 10.44 4.44 9.97
N ALA A 158 9.22 4.19 10.45
CA ALA A 158 8.62 4.96 11.54
C ALA A 158 9.39 4.80 12.87
N ILE A 159 9.86 3.59 13.19
CA ILE A 159 10.70 3.33 14.38
C ILE A 159 12.04 4.06 14.29
N MET A 160 12.62 4.14 13.09
CA MET A 160 13.93 4.77 12.86
C MET A 160 13.90 6.31 12.83
N LEU A 161 12.73 6.94 12.95
CA LEU A 161 12.63 8.39 13.09
C LEU A 161 13.46 8.85 14.31
N GLY A 162 14.42 9.73 14.08
CA GLY A 162 15.45 10.12 15.05
C GLY A 162 15.54 11.62 15.27
N ASP A 163 16.50 12.02 16.10
CA ASP A 163 16.74 13.43 16.45
C ASP A 163 17.12 14.31 15.24
N ASN A 164 17.64 13.69 14.19
CA ASN A 164 18.01 14.33 12.92
C ASN A 164 17.15 13.79 11.78
N THR A 165 15.84 13.68 12.00
CA THR A 165 14.94 13.17 10.96
C THR A 165 14.98 14.08 9.73
N GLU A 166 15.33 13.49 8.59
CA GLU A 166 15.33 14.20 7.33
C GLU A 166 13.93 14.19 6.69
N LEU A 167 13.60 15.26 5.97
CA LEU A 167 12.33 15.37 5.26
C LEU A 167 12.09 14.20 4.29
N GLN A 168 13.15 13.64 3.69
CA GLN A 168 13.03 12.51 2.77
C GLN A 168 12.55 11.23 3.47
N GLN A 169 13.00 11.00 4.71
CA GLN A 169 12.55 9.85 5.51
C GLN A 169 11.06 9.96 5.80
N ILE A 170 10.59 11.15 6.19
CA ILE A 170 9.16 11.40 6.44
C ILE A 170 8.33 11.24 5.16
N LYS A 171 8.81 11.78 4.03
CA LYS A 171 8.13 11.62 2.73
C LYS A 171 7.99 10.16 2.34
N SER A 172 8.99 9.33 2.62
CA SER A 172 8.92 7.90 2.33
C SER A 172 7.84 7.19 3.16
N ILE A 173 7.76 7.47 4.45
CA ILE A 173 6.71 6.92 5.33
C ILE A 173 5.32 7.32 4.82
N ILE A 174 5.12 8.59 4.48
CA ILE A 174 3.84 9.09 3.94
C ILE A 174 3.47 8.39 2.64
N LYS A 175 4.44 8.22 1.75
CA LYS A 175 4.22 7.52 0.48
C LYS A 175 3.75 6.09 0.73
N ASN A 176 4.40 5.36 1.63
CA ASN A 176 4.02 3.98 1.92
C ASN A 176 2.66 3.89 2.60
N LEU A 177 2.38 4.77 3.58
CA LEU A 177 1.05 4.86 4.22
C LEU A 177 -0.07 5.13 3.22
N LYS A 178 0.16 6.01 2.24
CA LYS A 178 -0.80 6.26 1.15
C LYS A 178 -1.01 5.01 0.30
N ILE A 179 0.05 4.30 -0.07
CA ILE A 179 -0.06 3.06 -0.85
C ILE A 179 -0.88 2.01 -0.09
N VAL A 180 -0.63 1.83 1.20
CA VAL A 180 -1.37 0.90 2.08
C VAL A 180 -2.86 1.28 2.15
N GLN A 181 -3.18 2.58 2.28
CA GLN A 181 -4.57 3.06 2.26
C GLN A 181 -5.26 2.82 0.90
N ILE A 182 -4.57 3.09 -0.21
CA ILE A 182 -5.11 2.83 -1.55
C ILE A 182 -5.31 1.31 -1.75
N ALA A 183 -4.40 0.47 -1.25
CA ALA A 183 -4.56 -0.98 -1.30
C ALA A 183 -5.84 -1.43 -0.56
N LYS A 184 -6.12 -0.84 0.62
CA LYS A 184 -7.38 -1.08 1.33
C LYS A 184 -8.61 -0.75 0.46
N GLN A 185 -8.56 0.37 -0.26
CA GLN A 185 -9.68 0.82 -1.08
C GLN A 185 -9.95 -0.10 -2.28
N PHE A 186 -8.90 -0.51 -3.01
CA PHE A 186 -9.06 -1.17 -4.30
C PHE A 186 -8.95 -2.70 -4.26
N VAL A 187 -8.19 -3.26 -3.33
CA VAL A 187 -7.83 -4.69 -3.35
C VAL A 187 -8.15 -5.43 -2.05
N SER A 188 -8.87 -4.82 -1.11
CA SER A 188 -9.25 -5.42 0.19
C SER A 188 -10.00 -6.75 0.07
N GLN A 189 -10.82 -6.92 -0.95
CA GLN A 189 -11.55 -8.17 -1.22
C GLN A 189 -10.64 -9.36 -1.57
N TYR A 190 -9.39 -9.09 -1.93
CA TYR A 190 -8.40 -10.11 -2.30
C TYR A 190 -7.36 -10.36 -1.20
N LEU A 191 -7.42 -9.65 -0.07
CA LEU A 191 -6.51 -9.85 1.05
C LEU A 191 -6.93 -11.06 1.89
N ASP A 192 -5.97 -11.72 2.53
CA ASP A 192 -6.25 -12.83 3.44
C ASP A 192 -6.93 -12.34 4.74
N SER A 193 -6.58 -11.13 5.18
CA SER A 193 -7.24 -10.44 6.30
C SER A 193 -7.37 -8.95 5.99
N GLN A 194 -8.62 -8.47 5.99
CA GLN A 194 -8.90 -7.03 5.80
C GLN A 194 -8.49 -6.19 7.02
N ASN A 195 -8.40 -6.82 8.20
CA ASN A 195 -8.05 -6.16 9.45
C ASN A 195 -6.55 -5.82 9.51
N ASP A 196 -5.70 -6.60 8.83
CA ASP A 196 -4.23 -6.42 8.88
C ASP A 196 -3.80 -5.03 8.40
N VAL A 197 -4.52 -4.48 7.42
CA VAL A 197 -4.25 -3.13 6.89
C VAL A 197 -4.63 -2.06 7.92
N ASP A 198 -5.77 -2.22 8.59
CA ASP A 198 -6.23 -1.27 9.61
C ASP A 198 -5.37 -1.31 10.86
N ASP A 199 -4.98 -2.51 11.28
CA ASP A 199 -4.12 -2.70 12.43
C ASP A 199 -2.71 -2.17 12.14
N CYS A 200 -2.18 -2.35 10.93
CA CYS A 200 -0.94 -1.70 10.51
C CYS A 200 -1.04 -0.17 10.59
N VAL A 201 -2.08 0.43 9.99
CA VAL A 201 -2.23 1.89 10.01
C VAL A 201 -2.31 2.40 11.45
N LYS A 202 -3.05 1.71 12.33
CA LYS A 202 -3.11 2.06 13.76
C LYS A 202 -1.76 1.92 14.45
N GLU A 203 -1.02 0.86 14.17
CA GLU A 203 0.28 0.60 14.80
C GLU A 203 1.33 1.61 14.36
N VAL A 204 1.41 1.94 13.07
CA VAL A 204 2.30 3.00 12.57
C VAL A 204 1.92 4.35 13.18
N LYS A 205 0.61 4.68 13.25
CA LYS A 205 0.15 5.89 13.95
C LYS A 205 0.60 5.93 15.41
N LYS A 206 0.49 4.79 16.11
CA LYS A 206 0.94 4.66 17.50
C LYS A 206 2.45 4.88 17.61
N ILE A 207 3.26 4.23 16.77
CA ILE A 207 4.73 4.37 16.76
C ILE A 207 5.12 5.84 16.54
N ILE A 208 4.52 6.51 15.56
CA ILE A 208 4.79 7.93 15.28
C ILE A 208 4.39 8.80 16.49
N SER A 209 3.23 8.53 17.09
CA SER A 209 2.72 9.30 18.24
C SER A 209 3.60 9.12 19.47
N ASP A 210 3.96 7.88 19.82
CA ASP A 210 4.84 7.55 20.94
C ASP A 210 6.22 8.22 20.74
N ARG A 211 6.69 8.28 19.49
CA ARG A 211 7.98 8.91 19.16
C ARG A 211 7.94 10.43 19.36
N ILE A 212 6.88 11.08 18.90
CA ILE A 212 6.66 12.52 19.14
C ILE A 212 6.60 12.82 20.63
N ILE A 213 5.90 11.99 21.40
CA ILE A 213 5.76 12.17 22.85
C ILE A 213 7.14 12.11 23.52
N ARG A 214 7.95 11.09 23.20
CA ARG A 214 9.32 10.96 23.73
C ARG A 214 10.20 12.13 23.36
N PHE A 215 10.17 12.58 22.10
CA PHE A 215 10.95 13.76 21.70
C PHE A 215 10.51 15.02 22.42
N SER A 216 9.21 15.15 22.69
CA SER A 216 8.68 16.28 23.45
C SER A 216 9.18 16.27 24.91
N GLU A 217 9.20 15.10 25.56
CA GLU A 217 9.74 14.92 26.91
C GLU A 217 11.25 15.18 26.96
N GLU A 218 12.00 14.76 25.95
CA GLU A 218 13.44 15.06 25.85
C GLU A 218 13.70 16.55 25.67
N VAL A 219 12.87 17.25 24.89
CA VAL A 219 12.93 18.71 24.75
C VAL A 219 12.69 19.41 26.09
N GLU A 220 11.75 18.94 26.92
CA GLU A 220 11.55 19.48 28.27
C GLU A 220 12.81 19.40 29.13
N VAL A 221 13.45 18.22 29.13
CA VAL A 221 14.67 18.01 29.90
C VAL A 221 15.78 18.95 29.41
N LEU A 222 15.93 19.10 28.09
CA LEU A 222 16.94 19.99 27.49
C LEU A 222 16.71 21.47 27.85
N ILE A 223 15.44 21.90 27.91
CA ILE A 223 15.07 23.25 28.36
C ILE A 223 15.46 23.44 29.84
N ILE A 224 15.14 22.47 30.71
CA ILE A 224 15.45 22.53 32.14
C ILE A 224 16.97 22.66 32.38
N ILE A 225 17.78 21.94 31.61
CA ILE A 225 19.25 21.99 31.72
C ILE A 225 19.88 23.14 30.91
N ASN A 226 19.08 24.03 30.34
CA ASN A 226 19.50 25.19 29.54
C ASN A 226 20.37 24.84 28.30
N ASN A 227 20.17 23.67 27.69
CA ASN A 227 20.85 23.29 26.45
C ASN A 227 20.04 23.73 25.22
N PHE A 228 20.07 25.03 24.95
CA PHE A 228 19.24 25.65 23.90
C PHE A 228 19.58 25.18 22.47
N TYR A 229 20.87 24.89 22.19
CA TYR A 229 21.29 24.41 20.87
C TYR A 229 20.65 23.06 20.51
N GLU A 230 20.72 22.07 21.43
CA GLU A 230 20.09 20.77 21.22
C GLU A 230 18.55 20.87 21.28
N THR A 231 18.02 21.80 22.08
CA THR A 231 16.58 22.10 22.14
C THR A 231 16.06 22.53 20.76
N ASP A 232 16.68 23.53 20.14
CA ASP A 232 16.25 24.06 18.84
C ASP A 232 16.32 23.00 17.74
N LYS A 233 17.37 22.17 17.77
CA LYS A 233 17.58 21.08 16.82
C LYS A 233 16.51 19.99 16.94
N LYS A 234 16.19 19.54 18.15
CA LYS A 234 15.10 18.56 18.37
C LYS A 234 13.73 19.14 18.06
N LEU A 235 13.50 20.40 18.43
CA LEU A 235 12.23 21.08 18.18
C LEU A 235 11.97 21.25 16.67
N TYR A 236 13.02 21.46 15.87
CA TYR A 236 12.94 21.41 14.41
C TYR A 236 12.46 20.03 13.91
N SER A 237 13.10 18.95 14.36
CA SER A 237 12.73 17.58 13.97
C SER A 237 11.30 17.21 14.37
N VAL A 238 10.87 17.57 15.60
CA VAL A 238 9.50 17.37 16.09
C VAL A 238 8.50 18.16 15.23
N THR A 239 8.80 19.41 14.91
CA THR A 239 7.95 20.26 14.07
C THR A 239 7.84 19.71 12.66
N LEU A 240 8.93 19.19 12.10
CA LEU A 240 8.96 18.55 10.79
C LEU A 240 8.05 17.31 10.77
N ILE A 241 8.20 16.40 11.75
CA ILE A 241 7.36 15.22 11.89
C ILE A 241 5.89 15.63 12.05
N ARG A 242 5.57 16.60 12.92
CA ARG A 242 4.19 17.11 13.10
C ARG A 242 3.60 17.62 11.79
N THR A 243 4.35 18.44 11.06
CA THR A 243 3.86 19.12 9.86
C THR A 243 3.41 18.10 8.80
N PHE A 244 4.16 17.01 8.65
CA PHE A 244 3.96 16.06 7.56
C PHE A 244 3.21 14.79 7.98
N LEU A 245 3.36 14.34 9.22
CA LEU A 245 2.72 13.15 9.78
C LEU A 245 1.63 13.46 10.81
N GLY A 246 1.29 14.74 11.04
CA GLY A 246 0.34 15.16 12.07
C GLY A 246 -1.04 14.51 11.96
N SER A 247 -1.53 14.24 10.74
CA SER A 247 -2.79 13.50 10.51
C SER A 247 -2.75 12.03 10.93
N TYR A 248 -1.53 11.51 11.15
CA TYR A 248 -1.24 10.16 11.65
C TYR A 248 -0.88 10.16 13.14
N CYS A 249 -1.00 11.29 13.84
CA CYS A 249 -0.70 11.41 15.27
C CYS A 249 -1.97 11.33 16.12
N THR A 250 -1.83 10.89 17.37
CA THR A 250 -2.90 11.03 18.37
C THR A 250 -3.08 12.50 18.75
N LYS A 251 -4.28 12.83 19.25
CA LYS A 251 -4.59 14.18 19.74
C LYS A 251 -3.64 14.61 20.87
N GLU A 252 -3.27 13.69 21.75
CA GLU A 252 -2.32 13.94 22.85
C GLU A 252 -0.94 14.38 22.34
N ALA A 253 -0.39 13.67 21.33
CA ALA A 253 0.89 14.04 20.72
C ALA A 253 0.80 15.42 20.05
N PHE A 254 -0.35 15.74 19.45
CA PHE A 254 -0.60 17.04 18.81
C PHE A 254 -0.62 18.18 19.83
N ASP A 255 -1.37 18.01 20.92
CA ASP A 255 -1.55 19.03 21.97
C ASP A 255 -0.22 19.30 22.70
N LYS A 256 0.60 18.27 22.95
CA LYS A 256 1.94 18.43 23.53
C LYS A 256 2.84 19.33 22.68
N ILE A 257 2.96 19.07 21.37
CA ILE A 257 3.83 19.89 20.50
C ILE A 257 3.35 21.35 20.42
N GLU A 258 2.04 21.57 20.44
CA GLU A 258 1.46 22.92 20.41
C GLU A 258 1.78 23.71 21.68
N ALA A 259 1.69 23.06 22.84
CA ALA A 259 2.10 23.66 24.10
C ALA A 259 3.58 24.10 24.06
N TYR A 260 4.49 23.31 23.48
CA TYR A 260 5.91 23.68 23.39
C TYR A 260 6.21 24.79 22.40
N ASN A 261 5.57 24.81 21.23
CA ASN A 261 5.77 25.91 20.27
C ASN A 261 5.35 27.25 20.89
N ASN A 262 4.29 27.24 21.71
CA ASN A 262 3.83 28.41 22.44
C ASN A 262 4.76 28.77 23.63
N HIS A 263 5.28 27.77 24.35
CA HIS A 263 6.20 28.01 25.48
C HIS A 263 7.58 28.47 25.02
N HIS A 264 8.15 27.89 23.95
CA HIS A 264 9.45 28.29 23.38
C HIS A 264 9.39 29.70 22.80
N THR A 265 8.34 30.06 22.04
CA THR A 265 8.18 31.44 21.58
C THR A 265 8.14 32.44 22.75
N HIS A 266 7.40 32.14 23.82
CA HIS A 266 7.39 33.00 25.02
C HIS A 266 8.73 33.04 25.77
N THR A 267 9.44 31.91 25.90
CA THR A 267 10.71 31.82 26.66
C THR A 267 11.88 32.40 25.89
N THR A 268 11.93 32.19 24.58
CA THR A 268 12.93 32.77 23.67
C THR A 268 12.72 34.28 23.54
N ILE A 269 11.48 34.77 23.39
CA ILE A 269 11.18 36.21 23.42
C ILE A 269 11.59 36.82 24.76
N ASN A 270 11.28 36.17 25.90
CA ASN A 270 11.65 36.67 27.23
C ASN A 270 13.15 36.61 27.49
N ASN A 271 13.87 35.59 27.05
CA ASN A 271 15.32 35.50 27.23
C ASN A 271 16.06 36.46 26.32
N TYR A 272 15.63 36.66 25.06
CA TYR A 272 16.19 37.72 24.21
C TYR A 272 15.88 39.11 24.76
N THR A 273 14.68 39.38 25.30
CA THR A 273 14.41 40.67 25.97
C THR A 273 15.17 40.83 27.27
N THR A 274 15.41 39.77 28.05
CA THR A 274 16.16 39.84 29.31
C THR A 274 17.65 39.98 29.06
N VAL A 275 18.21 39.30 28.05
CA VAL A 275 19.59 39.49 27.60
C VAL A 275 19.77 40.89 27.01
N ASN A 276 18.85 41.38 26.17
CA ASN A 276 18.94 42.74 25.62
C ASN A 276 18.75 43.81 26.71
N ASN A 277 17.86 43.61 27.68
CA ASN A 277 17.68 44.52 28.81
C ASN A 277 18.84 44.46 29.83
N SER A 278 19.48 43.30 30.02
CA SER A 278 20.69 43.18 30.85
C SER A 278 21.90 43.81 30.16
N PHE A 279 22.03 43.69 28.84
CA PHE A 279 23.08 44.35 28.06
C PHE A 279 22.87 45.87 27.97
N VAL A 280 21.60 46.32 27.89
CA VAL A 280 21.24 47.75 27.99
C VAL A 280 21.43 48.27 29.41
N ARG A 281 21.13 47.47 30.46
CA ARG A 281 21.42 47.84 31.86
C ARG A 281 22.90 47.84 32.19
N GLU A 282 23.69 46.90 31.69
CA GLU A 282 25.15 46.90 31.83
C GLU A 282 25.77 48.06 31.08
N LYS A 283 25.35 48.34 29.83
CA LYS A 283 25.82 49.54 29.12
C LYS A 283 25.36 50.82 29.79
N SER A 284 24.15 50.87 30.36
CA SER A 284 23.63 52.00 31.13
C SER A 284 24.39 52.20 32.44
N LEU A 285 24.69 51.14 33.19
CA LEU A 285 25.51 51.17 34.40
C LEU A 285 26.96 51.55 34.05
N HIS A 286 27.52 51.01 32.98
CA HIS A 286 28.86 51.37 32.53
C HIS A 286 28.92 52.83 32.04
N TRP A 287 27.87 53.35 31.39
CA TRP A 287 27.77 54.77 31.03
C TRP A 287 27.54 55.68 32.25
N THR A 288 26.78 55.22 33.25
CA THR A 288 26.47 56.01 34.45
C THR A 288 27.66 56.05 35.41
N VAL A 289 28.41 54.94 35.53
CA VAL A 289 29.68 54.87 36.26
C VAL A 289 30.75 55.68 35.52
N SER A 290 30.85 55.59 34.18
CA SER A 290 31.77 56.43 33.40
C SER A 290 31.43 57.92 33.48
N LYS A 291 30.14 58.31 33.52
CA LYS A 291 29.74 59.73 33.73
C LYS A 291 30.02 60.21 35.16
N GLN A 292 29.84 59.37 36.18
CA GLN A 292 30.22 59.72 37.56
C GLN A 292 31.74 59.77 37.77
N PHE A 293 32.51 58.98 37.01
CA PHE A 293 33.98 59.07 37.01
C PHE A 293 34.48 60.32 36.27
N VAL A 294 33.87 60.66 35.12
CA VAL A 294 34.20 61.89 34.37
C VAL A 294 33.83 63.15 35.18
N TYR A 295 32.66 63.18 35.84
CA TYR A 295 32.28 64.32 36.70
C TYR A 295 33.09 64.45 38.00
N ARG A 296 33.75 63.37 38.47
CA ARG A 296 34.68 63.45 39.63
C ARG A 296 36.12 63.78 39.22
N CYS A 297 36.52 63.54 37.98
CA CYS A 297 37.82 63.95 37.46
C CYS A 297 37.85 65.40 36.92
N ASP A 298 36.70 65.98 36.53
CA ASP A 298 36.62 67.34 35.97
C ASP A 298 36.60 68.49 36.99
N SER A 299 36.57 68.19 38.30
CA SER A 299 36.68 69.23 39.35
C SER A 299 38.12 69.49 39.81
N ARG A 300 39.11 68.83 39.22
CA ARG A 300 40.55 69.03 39.54
C ARG A 300 41.43 69.47 38.38
N VAL A 301 40.88 69.72 37.19
CA VAL A 301 41.65 70.21 36.02
C VAL A 301 41.00 71.44 35.39
N GLN A 302 40.66 72.44 36.22
CA GLN A 302 40.30 73.80 35.78
C GLN A 302 41.36 74.83 36.22
N SER A 303 42.65 74.54 35.99
CA SER A 303 43.71 75.54 36.28
C SER A 303 44.92 75.51 35.34
N SER A 304 44.77 75.02 34.10
CA SER A 304 45.85 75.17 33.13
C SER A 304 45.35 75.06 31.71
N LEU A 305 45.75 76.06 30.91
CA LEU A 305 45.67 76.17 29.45
C LEU A 305 44.48 76.98 28.89
N PHE A 306 44.57 78.28 29.19
CA PHE A 306 44.55 79.32 28.14
C PHE A 306 45.52 78.99 26.99
N MET A 307 45.26 79.60 25.82
CA MET A 307 46.18 79.74 24.67
C MET A 307 46.29 78.55 23.70
N ILE A 308 45.51 78.57 22.60
CA ILE A 308 45.92 79.18 21.31
C ILE A 308 44.86 78.92 20.23
N SER A 309 44.55 80.02 19.56
CA SER A 309 43.68 80.26 18.41
C SER A 309 44.37 79.99 17.06
N TYR A 310 43.56 79.61 16.06
CA TYR A 310 43.77 79.74 14.59
C TYR A 310 44.93 78.92 13.98
N VAL A 311 44.85 78.33 12.78
CA VAL A 311 44.62 78.91 11.45
C VAL A 311 44.17 77.78 10.47
N LYS A 312 43.52 78.19 9.37
CA LYS A 312 43.30 77.46 8.10
C LYS A 312 44.37 76.44 7.72
#